data_AF-A0A2K9HGA3-F1
#
_entry.id   AF-A0A2K9HGA3-F1
#
_cell.length_a   1.000
_cell.length_b   1.000
_cell.length_c   1.000
_cell.angle_alpha   90.00
_cell.angle_beta   90.00
_cell.angle_gamma   90.00
#
_symmetry.space_group_name_H-M   'P 1'
#
loop_
_entity.id
_entity.type
_entity.pdbx_description
1 polymer ?
#
loop_
_entity_poly.entity_id
_entity_poly.type
_entity_poly.pdbx_seq_one_letter_code
_entity_poly.pdbx_strand_id
1 'polypeptide(L)'
;MKITIGNQNNNDEQLTKAIIDAKDGDVIELLPGTYFSKDNPFICTIGRNITLIGKSAHKNDTTIYASFTIGDQNIIIFKNLNISYTANGENTLSAYDGAKVYGNNITINRQTSDDWDTIYGQNSFFSFKDSEILTGRKVKAIGISLEKSKLFADNTSIQLLFQKNSQTLLRDTKIYHKIELRRHSSLYFKDLTIDSSKVRVKNDLAVKTSSNISGQNLTFLRKNPQIRILNSRFNVDQFQPKPEIIHFKFDQDSQIQADGKLPTNHQT
;
A
#
# COMPACT_ATOMS: atom_id res chain seq x y z
N MET A 1 0.43 -19.54 -20.72
CA MET A 1 1.69 -20.31 -20.88
C MET A 1 2.60 -20.02 -19.69
N LYS A 2 3.58 -20.90 -19.38
CA LYS A 2 4.62 -20.59 -18.38
C LYS A 2 5.96 -20.34 -19.07
N ILE A 3 6.59 -19.22 -18.75
CA ILE A 3 7.89 -18.79 -19.28
C ILE A 3 8.86 -18.69 -18.10
N THR A 4 10.01 -19.37 -18.14
CA THR A 4 11.00 -19.32 -17.05
C THR A 4 12.18 -18.45 -17.46
N ILE A 5 12.55 -17.48 -16.61
CA ILE A 5 13.62 -16.50 -16.85
C ILE A 5 14.73 -16.63 -15.80
N GLY A 6 15.98 -16.39 -16.21
CA GLY A 6 17.15 -16.39 -15.30
C GLY A 6 18.03 -17.63 -15.43
N ASN A 7 17.83 -18.44 -16.47
CA ASN A 7 18.65 -19.60 -16.79
C ASN A 7 19.89 -19.27 -17.64
N GLN A 8 20.06 -18.00 -18.03
CA GLN A 8 21.15 -17.49 -18.86
C GLN A 8 21.68 -16.17 -18.27
N ASN A 9 22.86 -15.75 -18.73
CA ASN A 9 23.54 -14.54 -18.23
C ASN A 9 22.88 -13.21 -18.65
N ASN A 10 21.85 -13.24 -19.50
CA ASN A 10 21.12 -12.06 -20.01
C ASN A 10 19.67 -11.99 -19.49
N ASN A 11 19.48 -12.31 -18.21
CA ASN A 11 18.17 -12.36 -17.56
C ASN A 11 17.32 -11.09 -17.74
N ASP A 12 17.93 -9.90 -17.79
CA ASP A 12 17.24 -8.62 -18.03
C ASP A 12 16.59 -8.54 -19.41
N GLU A 13 17.32 -8.95 -20.45
CA GLU A 13 16.82 -8.98 -21.84
C GLU A 13 15.73 -10.04 -21.98
N GLN A 14 15.93 -11.22 -21.37
CA GLN A 14 14.93 -12.27 -21.34
C GLN A 14 13.63 -11.81 -20.67
N LEU A 15 13.71 -11.13 -19.52
CA LEU A 15 12.54 -10.62 -18.81
C LEU A 15 11.83 -9.54 -19.62
N THR A 16 12.58 -8.59 -20.18
CA THR A 16 12.04 -7.53 -21.04
C THR A 16 11.24 -8.13 -22.19
N LYS A 17 11.84 -9.09 -22.90
CA LYS A 17 11.20 -9.75 -24.03
C LYS A 17 9.99 -10.58 -23.61
N ALA A 18 10.09 -11.29 -22.49
CA ALA A 18 8.97 -12.07 -21.96
C ALA A 18 7.76 -11.18 -21.61
N ILE A 19 7.98 -9.98 -21.07
CA ILE A 19 6.88 -9.04 -20.77
C ILE A 19 6.28 -8.48 -22.07
N ILE A 20 7.10 -8.11 -23.05
CA ILE A 20 6.65 -7.58 -24.34
C ILE A 20 5.85 -8.61 -25.13
N ASP A 21 6.35 -9.85 -25.20
CA ASP A 21 5.78 -10.92 -26.01
C ASP A 21 4.65 -11.68 -25.27
N ALA A 22 4.37 -11.34 -24.01
CA ALA A 22 3.37 -12.02 -23.20
C ALA A 22 1.97 -11.90 -23.80
N LYS A 23 1.21 -12.98 -23.65
CA LYS A 23 -0.22 -13.03 -23.93
C LYS A 23 -1.01 -13.02 -22.63
N ASP A 24 -2.29 -12.67 -22.73
CA ASP A 24 -3.19 -12.72 -21.58
C ASP A 24 -3.22 -14.13 -20.96
N GLY A 25 -3.06 -14.18 -19.64
CA GLY A 25 -2.98 -15.41 -18.85
C GLY A 25 -1.58 -16.02 -18.76
N ASP A 26 -0.54 -15.38 -19.31
CA ASP A 26 0.82 -15.89 -19.18
C ASP A 26 1.40 -15.71 -17.77
N VAL A 27 2.22 -16.67 -17.38
CA VAL A 27 2.96 -16.71 -16.12
C VAL A 27 4.45 -16.67 -16.42
N ILE A 28 5.12 -15.63 -15.95
CA ILE A 28 6.56 -15.46 -16.05
C ILE A 28 7.16 -15.82 -14.69
N GLU A 29 7.82 -16.97 -14.63
CA GLU A 29 8.50 -17.52 -13.44
C GLU A 29 9.98 -17.12 -13.44
N LEU A 30 10.40 -16.42 -12.39
CA LEU A 30 11.75 -15.89 -12.23
C LEU A 30 12.57 -16.80 -11.32
N LEU A 31 13.74 -17.23 -11.79
CA LEU A 31 14.72 -17.88 -10.92
C LEU A 31 15.27 -16.88 -9.88
N PRO A 32 15.86 -17.36 -8.76
CA PRO A 32 16.56 -16.49 -7.81
C PRO A 32 17.61 -15.64 -8.52
N GLY A 33 17.65 -14.35 -8.20
CA GLY A 33 18.54 -13.40 -8.83
C GLY A 33 18.03 -11.97 -8.78
N THR A 34 18.87 -11.08 -9.31
CA THR A 34 18.55 -9.67 -9.49
C THR A 34 18.27 -9.41 -10.95
N TYR A 35 17.13 -8.78 -11.24
CA TYR A 35 16.68 -8.38 -12.56
C TYR A 35 16.71 -6.86 -12.64
N PHE A 36 17.43 -6.35 -13.64
CA PHE A 36 17.83 -4.97 -13.83
C PHE A 36 18.74 -4.47 -12.72
N SER A 37 19.56 -3.47 -13.02
CA SER A 37 20.46 -2.90 -12.01
C SER A 37 19.73 -1.81 -11.22
N LYS A 38 20.17 -1.60 -9.98
CA LYS A 38 19.72 -0.49 -9.14
C LYS A 38 19.94 0.88 -9.81
N ASP A 39 21.01 0.99 -10.58
CA ASP A 39 21.43 2.24 -11.23
C ASP A 39 20.73 2.47 -12.57
N ASN A 40 20.16 1.40 -13.16
CA ASN A 40 19.38 1.44 -14.39
C ASN A 40 18.11 0.58 -14.25
N PRO A 41 17.15 1.00 -13.40
CA PRO A 41 15.91 0.26 -13.18
C PRO A 41 15.04 0.27 -14.44
N PHE A 42 14.31 -0.81 -14.66
CA PHE A 42 13.40 -0.95 -15.80
C PHE A 42 12.12 -0.15 -15.59
N ILE A 43 11.66 0.57 -16.61
CA ILE A 43 10.38 1.29 -16.56
C ILE A 43 9.48 0.68 -17.62
N CYS A 44 8.31 0.20 -17.21
CA CYS A 44 7.46 -0.58 -18.10
C CYS A 44 5.97 -0.36 -17.85
N THR A 45 5.24 -0.15 -18.94
CA THR A 45 3.78 -0.26 -18.94
C THR A 45 3.37 -1.68 -19.29
N ILE A 46 2.56 -2.29 -18.42
CA ILE A 46 2.05 -3.65 -18.62
C ILE A 46 0.64 -3.56 -19.21
N GLY A 47 0.55 -3.82 -20.51
CA GLY A 47 -0.69 -3.76 -21.29
C GLY A 47 -1.39 -5.11 -21.47
N ARG A 48 -1.11 -6.10 -20.63
CA ARG A 48 -1.62 -7.47 -20.72
C ARG A 48 -1.95 -8.05 -19.35
N ASN A 49 -2.82 -9.06 -19.34
CA ASN A 49 -3.15 -9.81 -18.13
C ASN A 49 -2.06 -10.84 -17.83
N ILE A 50 -1.12 -10.56 -16.93
CA ILE A 50 0.04 -11.44 -16.68
C ILE A 50 0.32 -11.69 -15.20
N THR A 51 1.05 -12.76 -14.92
CA THR A 51 1.58 -13.08 -13.59
C THR A 51 3.09 -13.07 -13.60
N LEU A 52 3.72 -12.33 -12.68
CA LEU A 52 5.14 -12.43 -12.37
C LEU A 52 5.31 -13.15 -11.04
N ILE A 53 6.10 -14.23 -11.02
CA ILE A 53 6.30 -15.05 -9.82
C ILE A 53 7.77 -15.40 -9.61
N GLY A 54 8.30 -15.16 -8.42
CA GLY A 54 9.58 -15.71 -7.99
C GLY A 54 9.46 -17.20 -7.69
N LYS A 55 10.42 -18.00 -8.18
CA LYS A 55 10.44 -19.46 -7.98
C LYS A 55 10.69 -19.84 -6.52
N SER A 56 11.49 -19.06 -5.81
CA SER A 56 11.70 -19.25 -4.37
C SER A 56 10.47 -18.82 -3.58
N ALA A 57 10.24 -19.43 -2.42
CA ALA A 57 9.25 -18.96 -1.46
C ALA A 57 9.73 -17.72 -0.68
N HIS A 58 11.03 -17.46 -0.64
CA HIS A 58 11.58 -16.27 -0.03
C HIS A 58 11.56 -15.10 -1.02
N LYS A 59 10.68 -14.13 -0.78
CA LYS A 59 10.47 -12.97 -1.68
C LYS A 59 11.72 -12.13 -1.96
N ASN A 60 12.75 -12.21 -1.11
CA ASN A 60 14.00 -11.47 -1.29
C ASN A 60 14.99 -12.19 -2.22
N ASP A 61 14.78 -13.47 -2.54
CA ASP A 61 15.66 -14.22 -3.45
C ASP A 61 15.52 -13.75 -4.90
N THR A 62 14.40 -13.12 -5.25
CA THR A 62 14.12 -12.54 -6.56
C THR A 62 13.84 -11.05 -6.40
N THR A 63 14.77 -10.21 -6.83
CA THR A 63 14.61 -8.76 -6.82
C THR A 63 14.50 -8.23 -8.24
N ILE A 64 13.48 -7.43 -8.51
CA ILE A 64 13.28 -6.72 -9.77
C ILE A 64 13.44 -5.22 -9.49
N TYR A 65 14.43 -4.58 -10.09
CA TYR A 65 14.57 -3.14 -10.06
C TYR A 65 13.72 -2.51 -11.16
N ALA A 66 12.47 -2.13 -10.84
CA ALA A 66 11.54 -1.63 -11.83
C ALA A 66 10.48 -0.65 -11.30
N SER A 67 9.95 0.15 -12.23
CA SER A 67 8.70 0.91 -12.14
C SER A 67 7.68 0.30 -13.10
N PHE A 68 6.53 -0.13 -12.57
CA PHE A 68 5.46 -0.71 -13.36
C PHE A 68 4.23 0.19 -13.41
N THR A 69 3.71 0.43 -14.62
CA THR A 69 2.43 1.13 -14.85
C THR A 69 1.42 0.17 -15.47
N ILE A 70 0.24 0.04 -14.86
CA ILE A 70 -0.82 -0.86 -15.31
C ILE A 70 -2.06 -0.01 -15.60
N GLY A 71 -2.62 -0.11 -16.80
CA GLY A 71 -3.82 0.63 -17.21
C GLY A 71 -4.85 -0.26 -17.89
N ASP A 72 -5.90 0.34 -18.43
CA ASP A 72 -6.86 -0.29 -19.35
C ASP A 72 -7.48 -1.61 -18.85
N GLN A 73 -7.94 -1.62 -17.59
CA GLN A 73 -8.59 -2.79 -16.96
C GLN A 73 -7.72 -4.06 -16.90
N ASN A 74 -6.41 -3.96 -17.18
CA ASN A 74 -5.49 -5.08 -17.13
C ASN A 74 -5.30 -5.60 -15.70
N ILE A 75 -4.99 -6.88 -15.61
CA ILE A 75 -4.75 -7.60 -14.37
C ILE A 75 -3.28 -7.98 -14.28
N ILE A 76 -2.63 -7.59 -13.19
CA ILE A 76 -1.31 -8.13 -12.85
C ILE A 76 -1.33 -8.85 -11.53
N ILE A 77 -0.62 -9.97 -11.48
CA ILE A 77 -0.39 -10.75 -10.27
C ILE A 77 1.11 -10.80 -10.00
N PHE A 78 1.52 -10.39 -8.81
CA PHE A 78 2.87 -10.49 -8.30
C PHE A 78 2.93 -11.50 -7.16
N LYS A 79 3.90 -12.43 -7.19
CA LYS A 79 4.06 -13.41 -6.10
C LYS A 79 5.52 -13.72 -5.80
N ASN A 80 5.85 -13.83 -4.51
CA ASN A 80 7.18 -14.24 -4.03
C ASN A 80 8.34 -13.41 -4.60
N LEU A 81 8.22 -12.09 -4.61
CA LEU A 81 9.22 -11.22 -5.24
C LEU A 81 9.35 -9.87 -4.53
N ASN A 82 10.51 -9.25 -4.72
CA ASN A 82 10.82 -7.91 -4.24
C ASN A 82 10.92 -6.96 -5.43
N ILE A 83 10.01 -6.00 -5.53
CA ILE A 83 10.02 -4.94 -6.55
C ILE A 83 10.57 -3.69 -5.90
N SER A 84 11.67 -3.16 -6.42
CA SER A 84 12.27 -1.94 -5.91
C SER A 84 12.44 -0.92 -7.02
N TYR A 85 12.16 0.34 -6.73
CA TYR A 85 12.51 1.44 -7.62
C TYR A 85 13.43 2.43 -6.90
N THR A 86 14.51 2.81 -7.56
CA THR A 86 15.66 3.50 -6.97
C THR A 86 16.05 4.77 -7.72
N ALA A 87 15.40 5.04 -8.86
CA ALA A 87 15.52 6.28 -9.61
C ALA A 87 14.40 7.27 -9.21
N ASN A 88 14.58 8.55 -9.57
CA ASN A 88 13.59 9.58 -9.29
C ASN A 88 12.60 9.72 -10.46
N GLY A 89 11.45 10.35 -10.19
CA GLY A 89 10.50 10.77 -11.22
C GLY A 89 9.32 9.83 -11.47
N GLU A 90 9.30 8.65 -10.83
CA GLU A 90 8.24 7.65 -10.99
C GLU A 90 7.90 6.94 -9.67
N ASN A 91 6.70 6.37 -9.61
CA ASN A 91 6.31 5.40 -8.57
C ASN A 91 6.97 4.04 -8.82
N THR A 92 7.07 3.18 -7.80
CA THR A 92 7.45 1.77 -8.02
C THR A 92 6.33 1.01 -8.73
N LEU A 93 5.08 1.35 -8.42
CA LEU A 93 3.90 0.79 -9.05
C LEU A 93 2.81 1.84 -9.19
N SER A 94 2.23 1.94 -10.39
CA SER A 94 1.06 2.77 -10.66
C SER A 94 -0.04 1.97 -11.35
N ALA A 95 -1.29 2.17 -10.95
CA ALA A 95 -2.43 1.50 -11.59
C ALA A 95 -3.59 2.46 -11.88
N TYR A 96 -4.08 2.43 -13.12
CA TYR A 96 -5.09 3.35 -13.66
C TYR A 96 -6.28 2.59 -14.29
N ASP A 97 -7.39 3.30 -14.51
CA ASP A 97 -8.42 2.92 -15.48
C ASP A 97 -8.98 1.50 -15.35
N GLY A 98 -9.35 1.12 -14.13
CA GLY A 98 -9.94 -0.16 -13.80
C GLY A 98 -8.94 -1.30 -13.63
N ALA A 99 -7.62 -1.01 -13.74
CA ALA A 99 -6.57 -1.98 -13.53
C ALA A 99 -6.67 -2.67 -12.17
N LYS A 100 -6.26 -3.95 -12.13
CA LYS A 100 -6.29 -4.78 -10.92
C LYS A 100 -4.90 -5.32 -10.63
N VAL A 101 -4.40 -5.02 -9.44
CA VAL A 101 -3.12 -5.50 -8.95
C VAL A 101 -3.35 -6.46 -7.79
N TYR A 102 -2.80 -7.67 -7.90
CA TYR A 102 -2.80 -8.68 -6.85
C TYR A 102 -1.36 -8.96 -6.42
N GLY A 103 -1.05 -8.83 -5.14
CA GLY A 103 0.25 -9.17 -4.57
C GLY A 103 0.14 -10.20 -3.46
N ASN A 104 0.99 -11.22 -3.49
CA ASN A 104 1.04 -12.24 -2.44
C ASN A 104 2.49 -12.57 -2.07
N ASN A 105 2.87 -12.39 -0.81
CA ASN A 105 4.24 -12.57 -0.35
C ASN A 105 5.22 -11.73 -1.18
N ILE A 106 4.97 -10.43 -1.25
CA ILE A 106 5.82 -9.50 -2.01
C ILE A 106 6.33 -8.35 -1.13
N THR A 107 7.42 -7.74 -1.57
CA THR A 107 7.85 -6.44 -1.10
C THR A 107 7.78 -5.46 -2.26
N ILE A 108 7.13 -4.31 -2.07
CA ILE A 108 7.21 -3.19 -3.01
C ILE A 108 7.89 -2.05 -2.28
N ASN A 109 9.05 -1.66 -2.76
CA ASN A 109 9.91 -0.68 -2.12
C ASN A 109 10.24 0.47 -3.05
N ARG A 110 10.33 1.67 -2.46
CA ARG A 110 10.83 2.85 -3.14
C ARG A 110 11.98 3.46 -2.34
N GLN A 111 13.19 3.40 -2.89
CA GLN A 111 14.41 3.84 -2.20
C GLN A 111 15.01 5.09 -2.84
N THR A 112 14.26 6.18 -2.88
CA THR A 112 14.62 7.40 -3.62
C THR A 112 14.61 8.64 -2.73
N SER A 113 15.02 9.79 -3.27
CA SER A 113 15.11 11.07 -2.53
C SER A 113 13.94 12.04 -2.79
N ASP A 114 13.19 11.84 -3.87
CA ASP A 114 12.06 12.67 -4.28
C ASP A 114 10.75 12.38 -3.49
N ASP A 115 9.65 13.03 -3.85
CA ASP A 115 8.37 13.00 -3.11
C ASP A 115 7.28 12.11 -3.76
N TRP A 116 7.65 11.30 -4.74
CA TRP A 116 6.74 10.36 -5.38
C TRP A 116 6.35 9.21 -4.43
N ASP A 117 5.11 8.74 -4.58
CA ASP A 117 4.56 7.65 -3.77
C ASP A 117 5.18 6.30 -4.15
N THR A 118 5.14 5.29 -3.28
CA THR A 118 5.57 3.92 -3.65
C THR A 118 4.56 3.29 -4.59
N ILE A 119 3.28 3.35 -4.20
CA ILE A 119 2.15 2.91 -5.01
C ILE A 119 1.18 4.08 -5.20
N TYR A 120 0.84 4.38 -6.45
CA TYR A 120 -0.24 5.28 -6.81
C TYR A 120 -1.36 4.52 -7.54
N GLY A 121 -2.61 4.82 -7.22
CA GLY A 121 -3.75 4.14 -7.81
C GLY A 121 -4.91 5.08 -8.10
N GLN A 122 -5.30 5.21 -9.36
CA GLN A 122 -6.45 6.01 -9.78
C GLN A 122 -7.50 5.15 -10.49
N ASN A 123 -8.72 5.09 -9.95
CA ASN A 123 -9.78 4.23 -10.49
C ASN A 123 -9.35 2.76 -10.62
N SER A 124 -8.63 2.21 -9.64
CA SER A 124 -8.02 0.87 -9.73
C SER A 124 -8.33 0.01 -8.50
N PHE A 125 -8.00 -1.28 -8.59
CA PHE A 125 -8.18 -2.26 -7.53
C PHE A 125 -6.85 -2.85 -7.11
N PHE A 126 -6.61 -2.95 -5.80
CA PHE A 126 -5.44 -3.57 -5.22
C PHE A 126 -5.85 -4.64 -4.21
N SER A 127 -5.14 -5.76 -4.19
CA SER A 127 -5.27 -6.81 -3.18
C SER A 127 -3.89 -7.31 -2.77
N PHE A 128 -3.49 -7.08 -1.53
CA PHE A 128 -2.20 -7.51 -0.99
C PHE A 128 -2.37 -8.52 0.14
N LYS A 129 -1.57 -9.59 0.10
CA LYS A 129 -1.51 -10.58 1.17
C LYS A 129 -0.06 -10.88 1.55
N ASP A 130 0.24 -11.02 2.84
CA ASP A 130 1.57 -11.40 3.34
C ASP A 130 2.68 -10.46 2.82
N SER A 131 2.37 -9.17 2.64
CA SER A 131 3.17 -8.24 1.83
C SER A 131 3.72 -7.04 2.61
N GLU A 132 4.72 -6.38 2.05
CA GLU A 132 5.36 -5.19 2.65
C GLU A 132 5.46 -4.05 1.62
N ILE A 133 4.91 -2.89 1.95
CA ILE A 133 4.93 -1.69 1.10
C ILE A 133 5.74 -0.59 1.80
N LEU A 134 6.91 -0.30 1.26
CA LEU A 134 7.97 0.50 1.89
C LEU A 134 8.32 1.74 1.06
N THR A 135 8.51 2.88 1.71
CA THR A 135 8.79 4.19 1.06
C THR A 135 10.20 4.70 1.35
N GLY A 136 11.17 3.80 1.52
CA GLY A 136 12.56 4.18 1.77
C GLY A 136 12.74 4.97 3.06
N ARG A 137 13.76 5.84 3.11
CA ARG A 137 14.11 6.61 4.33
C ARG A 137 13.25 7.86 4.56
N LYS A 138 12.39 8.23 3.61
CA LYS A 138 11.67 9.51 3.64
C LYS A 138 10.30 9.34 4.31
N VAL A 139 10.16 9.99 5.46
CA VAL A 139 8.95 9.98 6.30
C VAL A 139 7.69 10.50 5.60
N LYS A 140 7.84 11.37 4.59
CA LYS A 140 6.70 12.02 3.91
C LYS A 140 6.20 11.27 2.67
N ALA A 141 6.98 10.34 2.12
CA ALA A 141 6.55 9.58 0.96
C ALA A 141 5.38 8.67 1.34
N ILE A 142 4.36 8.60 0.47
CA ILE A 142 3.18 7.78 0.72
C ILE A 142 3.45 6.34 0.26
N GLY A 143 3.10 5.37 1.09
CA GLY A 143 3.22 3.94 0.74
C GLY A 143 2.21 3.56 -0.31
N ILE A 144 0.94 3.84 -0.05
CA ILE A 144 -0.16 3.65 -0.99
C ILE A 144 -1.03 4.89 -1.02
N SER A 145 -1.20 5.46 -2.21
CA SER A 145 -2.00 6.65 -2.50
C SER A 145 -3.14 6.29 -3.44
N LEU A 146 -4.37 6.39 -2.95
CA LEU A 146 -5.57 5.92 -3.65
C LEU A 146 -6.51 7.08 -4.01
N GLU A 147 -6.92 7.16 -5.28
CA GLU A 147 -7.96 8.06 -5.77
C GLU A 147 -9.03 7.30 -6.56
N LYS A 148 -10.29 7.30 -6.08
CA LYS A 148 -11.39 6.53 -6.70
C LYS A 148 -11.12 5.02 -6.79
N SER A 149 -10.33 4.49 -5.86
CA SER A 149 -9.79 3.13 -5.95
C SER A 149 -10.28 2.24 -4.81
N LYS A 150 -9.99 0.94 -4.92
CA LYS A 150 -10.29 -0.06 -3.90
C LYS A 150 -9.02 -0.78 -3.45
N LEU A 151 -8.89 -1.04 -2.15
CA LEU A 151 -7.79 -1.81 -1.57
C LEU A 151 -8.32 -2.89 -0.63
N PHE A 152 -7.85 -4.12 -0.78
CA PHE A 152 -7.89 -5.16 0.23
C PHE A 152 -6.46 -5.47 0.67
N ALA A 153 -6.19 -5.51 1.98
CA ALA A 153 -4.88 -5.93 2.50
C ALA A 153 -5.06 -6.88 3.68
N ASP A 154 -4.26 -7.95 3.70
CA ASP A 154 -4.32 -9.03 4.68
C ASP A 154 -2.89 -9.41 5.11
N ASN A 155 -2.61 -9.44 6.41
CA ASN A 155 -1.26 -9.68 6.94
C ASN A 155 -0.19 -8.85 6.20
N THR A 156 -0.45 -7.55 6.05
CA THR A 156 0.36 -6.66 5.20
C THR A 156 0.86 -5.48 6.02
N SER A 157 2.09 -5.02 5.74
CA SER A 157 2.61 -3.80 6.34
C SER A 157 2.77 -2.69 5.30
N ILE A 158 2.38 -1.47 5.67
CA ILE A 158 2.37 -0.31 4.76
C ILE A 158 2.99 0.88 5.51
N GLN A 159 3.89 1.62 4.89
CA GLN A 159 4.44 2.81 5.56
C GLN A 159 3.38 3.89 5.78
N LEU A 160 2.72 4.38 4.74
CA LEU A 160 1.67 5.39 4.85
C LEU A 160 0.53 5.05 3.89
N LEU A 161 -0.71 5.05 4.40
CA LEU A 161 -1.92 4.85 3.58
C LEU A 161 -2.68 6.16 3.44
N PHE A 162 -2.75 6.68 2.23
CA PHE A 162 -3.55 7.85 1.87
C PHE A 162 -4.66 7.46 0.91
N GLN A 163 -5.87 7.93 1.17
CA GLN A 163 -7.01 7.63 0.32
C GLN A 163 -7.95 8.83 0.13
N LYS A 164 -8.45 8.96 -1.09
CA LYS A 164 -9.35 10.01 -1.56
C LYS A 164 -10.47 9.36 -2.39
N ASN A 165 -11.73 9.56 -1.99
CA ASN A 165 -12.89 8.93 -2.61
C ASN A 165 -12.71 7.43 -2.88
N SER A 166 -12.13 6.71 -1.94
CA SER A 166 -11.71 5.32 -2.12
C SER A 166 -12.24 4.43 -1.00
N GLN A 167 -12.26 3.12 -1.23
CA GLN A 167 -12.70 2.13 -0.25
C GLN A 167 -11.58 1.15 0.07
N THR A 168 -11.30 0.96 1.37
CA THR A 168 -10.25 0.07 1.84
C THR A 168 -10.79 -0.93 2.86
N LEU A 169 -10.32 -2.17 2.76
CA LEU A 169 -10.55 -3.28 3.68
C LEU A 169 -9.20 -3.78 4.19
N LEU A 170 -8.94 -3.70 5.50
CA LEU A 170 -7.68 -4.14 6.10
C LEU A 170 -7.93 -5.29 7.10
N ARG A 171 -7.14 -6.34 7.02
CA ARG A 171 -7.09 -7.42 8.00
C ARG A 171 -5.65 -7.64 8.45
N ASP A 172 -5.42 -7.80 9.75
CA ASP A 172 -4.09 -8.09 10.31
C ASP A 172 -3.00 -7.17 9.75
N THR A 173 -3.29 -5.87 9.68
CA THR A 173 -2.47 -4.90 8.93
C THR A 173 -1.70 -3.98 9.87
N LYS A 174 -0.44 -3.70 9.53
CA LYS A 174 0.41 -2.73 10.27
C LYS A 174 0.73 -1.51 9.42
N ILE A 175 0.44 -0.32 9.93
CA ILE A 175 0.78 0.97 9.32
C ILE A 175 1.89 1.65 10.13
N TYR A 176 3.01 2.03 9.51
CA TYR A 176 4.15 2.60 10.26
C TYR A 176 4.10 4.11 10.45
N HIS A 177 3.51 4.90 9.54
CA HIS A 177 3.60 6.35 9.61
C HIS A 177 2.25 6.94 9.95
N LYS A 178 1.28 6.76 9.06
CA LYS A 178 0.00 7.45 9.14
C LYS A 178 -1.04 6.83 8.22
N ILE A 179 -2.30 6.95 8.66
CA ILE A 179 -3.47 6.77 7.80
C ILE A 179 -4.14 8.12 7.57
N GLU A 180 -4.49 8.46 6.33
CA GLU A 180 -5.32 9.63 6.02
C GLU A 180 -6.43 9.33 5.00
N LEU A 181 -7.66 9.67 5.38
CA LEU A 181 -8.88 9.54 4.58
C LEU A 181 -9.41 10.93 4.20
N ARG A 182 -9.78 11.12 2.93
CA ARG A 182 -10.42 12.33 2.42
C ARG A 182 -11.54 12.02 1.42
N ARG A 183 -12.41 13.00 1.20
CA ARG A 183 -13.46 13.08 0.18
C ARG A 183 -14.28 11.79 0.08
N HIS A 184 -15.13 11.51 1.06
CA HIS A 184 -16.01 10.33 1.06
C HIS A 184 -15.28 8.98 1.00
N SER A 185 -14.07 8.89 1.56
CA SER A 185 -13.38 7.59 1.64
C SER A 185 -13.93 6.72 2.76
N SER A 186 -13.84 5.41 2.61
CA SER A 186 -14.25 4.45 3.64
C SER A 186 -13.13 3.46 3.94
N LEU A 187 -12.80 3.28 5.21
CA LEU A 187 -11.87 2.26 5.70
C LEU A 187 -12.61 1.31 6.65
N TYR A 188 -12.64 0.03 6.30
CA TYR A 188 -13.07 -1.04 7.19
C TYR A 188 -11.88 -1.88 7.60
N PHE A 189 -11.79 -2.27 8.87
CA PHE A 189 -10.66 -3.07 9.32
C PHE A 189 -11.02 -4.10 10.40
N LYS A 190 -10.17 -5.10 10.51
CA LYS A 190 -10.07 -6.00 11.66
C LYS A 190 -8.58 -6.20 11.98
N ASP A 191 -8.19 -5.99 13.22
CA ASP A 191 -6.81 -6.14 13.68
C ASP A 191 -5.84 -5.18 12.94
N LEU A 192 -5.98 -3.87 13.22
CA LEU A 192 -5.17 -2.81 12.62
C LEU A 192 -4.21 -2.20 13.64
N THR A 193 -2.91 -2.23 13.34
CA THR A 193 -1.88 -1.59 14.17
C THR A 193 -1.31 -0.34 13.49
N ILE A 194 -1.19 0.78 14.21
CA ILE A 194 -0.52 2.00 13.77
C ILE A 194 0.70 2.25 14.66
N ASP A 195 1.90 2.16 14.08
CA ASP A 195 3.20 2.26 14.76
C ASP A 195 4.05 3.42 14.24
N SER A 196 3.58 4.63 14.54
CA SER A 196 4.26 5.90 14.27
C SER A 196 5.32 6.27 15.32
N SER A 197 5.71 5.35 16.19
CA SER A 197 6.62 5.62 17.32
C SER A 197 7.99 6.15 16.89
N LYS A 198 8.45 5.77 15.69
CA LYS A 198 9.77 6.14 15.15
C LYS A 198 9.73 7.35 14.21
N VAL A 199 8.56 7.97 14.04
CA VAL A 199 8.33 8.92 12.94
C VAL A 199 7.58 10.16 13.42
N ARG A 200 8.11 11.34 13.10
CA ARG A 200 7.48 12.61 13.46
C ARG A 200 6.36 12.98 12.47
N VAL A 201 5.16 12.47 12.73
CA VAL A 201 3.92 12.87 12.04
C VAL A 201 3.07 13.79 12.90
N LYS A 202 2.36 14.73 12.25
CA LYS A 202 1.42 15.65 12.93
C LYS A 202 0.21 14.91 13.50
N ASN A 203 -0.34 13.97 12.74
CA ASN A 203 -1.42 13.08 13.17
C ASN A 203 -1.07 11.68 12.70
N ASP A 204 -1.31 10.69 13.56
CA ASP A 204 -1.12 9.27 13.29
C ASP A 204 -2.32 8.73 12.49
N LEU A 205 -3.50 9.28 12.75
CA LEU A 205 -4.73 9.05 11.98
C LEU A 205 -5.44 10.38 11.68
N ALA A 206 -5.84 10.56 10.43
CA ALA A 206 -6.67 11.68 10.02
C ALA A 206 -7.85 11.23 9.13
N VAL A 207 -9.08 11.54 9.50
CA VAL A 207 -10.29 11.23 8.72
C VAL A 207 -11.04 12.52 8.48
N LYS A 208 -11.29 12.86 7.21
CA LYS A 208 -11.82 14.17 6.84
C LYS A 208 -12.88 14.08 5.76
N THR A 209 -13.70 15.13 5.64
CA THR A 209 -14.53 15.42 4.46
C THR A 209 -15.46 14.25 4.12
N SER A 210 -16.38 14.00 5.03
CA SER A 210 -17.43 12.99 5.00
C SER A 210 -16.92 11.57 4.76
N SER A 211 -15.74 11.27 5.31
CA SER A 211 -15.14 9.93 5.25
C SER A 211 -15.54 9.10 6.47
N ASN A 212 -15.39 7.79 6.37
CA ASN A 212 -15.72 6.84 7.44
C ASN A 212 -14.54 5.92 7.74
N ILE A 213 -14.29 5.67 9.03
CA ILE A 213 -13.46 4.56 9.49
C ILE A 213 -14.25 3.72 10.48
N SER A 214 -14.25 2.40 10.27
CA SER A 214 -14.92 1.48 11.18
C SER A 214 -14.23 0.13 11.27
N GLY A 215 -14.21 -0.50 12.44
CA GLY A 215 -13.57 -1.81 12.59
C GLY A 215 -13.38 -2.25 14.03
N GLN A 216 -12.68 -3.37 14.19
CA GLN A 216 -12.39 -4.00 15.48
C GLN A 216 -10.87 -4.12 15.67
N ASN A 217 -10.39 -3.95 16.90
CA ASN A 217 -8.99 -4.07 17.32
C ASN A 217 -8.07 -3.05 16.62
N LEU A 218 -8.27 -1.76 16.89
CA LEU A 218 -7.33 -0.71 16.47
C LEU A 218 -6.31 -0.44 17.57
N THR A 219 -5.04 -0.68 17.28
CA THR A 219 -3.95 -0.48 18.24
C THR A 219 -2.97 0.60 17.76
N PHE A 220 -2.74 1.63 18.56
CA PHE A 220 -1.63 2.56 18.38
C PHE A 220 -0.46 2.17 19.30
N LEU A 221 0.74 2.03 18.75
CA LEU A 221 1.94 1.74 19.55
C LEU A 221 2.60 3.00 20.13
N ARG A 222 2.31 4.17 19.54
CA ARG A 222 2.79 5.45 20.06
C ARG A 222 2.04 5.77 21.36
N LYS A 223 2.78 6.14 22.42
CA LYS A 223 2.20 6.44 23.75
C LYS A 223 1.08 7.49 23.72
N ASN A 224 1.25 8.55 22.93
CA ASN A 224 0.30 9.67 22.81
C ASN A 224 -0.12 9.85 21.34
N PRO A 225 -0.97 8.97 20.80
CA PRO A 225 -1.39 9.08 19.41
C PRO A 225 -2.26 10.33 19.22
N GLN A 226 -2.06 10.98 18.08
CA GLN A 226 -2.74 12.19 17.63
C GLN A 226 -3.75 11.80 16.56
N ILE A 227 -5.03 11.92 16.89
CA ILE A 227 -6.13 11.48 16.04
C ILE A 227 -7.00 12.69 15.68
N ARG A 228 -7.26 12.87 14.39
CA ARG A 228 -8.06 13.99 13.91
C ARG A 228 -9.21 13.53 13.01
N ILE A 229 -10.43 13.80 13.42
CA ILE A 229 -11.65 13.43 12.68
C ILE A 229 -12.45 14.70 12.38
N LEU A 230 -12.69 15.04 11.11
CA LEU A 230 -13.37 16.29 10.72
C LEU A 230 -14.50 16.03 9.74
N ASN A 231 -15.72 16.45 10.06
CA ASN A 231 -16.95 16.17 9.33
C ASN A 231 -16.93 14.72 8.84
N SER A 232 -16.78 13.77 9.76
CA SER A 232 -16.49 12.36 9.41
C SER A 232 -16.95 11.42 10.51
N ARG A 233 -16.98 10.12 10.17
CA ARG A 233 -17.40 9.06 11.08
C ARG A 233 -16.20 8.22 11.52
N PHE A 234 -16.15 7.93 12.82
CA PHE A 234 -15.19 7.04 13.45
C PHE A 234 -15.95 6.10 14.38
N ASN A 235 -15.95 4.80 14.08
CA ASN A 235 -16.63 3.80 14.90
C ASN A 235 -15.74 2.57 15.11
N VAL A 236 -15.09 2.47 16.26
CA VAL A 236 -14.10 1.44 16.52
C VAL A 236 -14.33 0.72 17.83
N ASP A 237 -14.31 -0.61 17.77
CA ASP A 237 -14.37 -1.48 18.94
C ASP A 237 -12.98 -2.04 19.27
N GLN A 238 -12.73 -2.29 20.55
CA GLN A 238 -11.48 -2.77 21.12
C GLN A 238 -10.31 -1.84 20.78
N PHE A 239 -10.47 -0.58 21.14
CA PHE A 239 -9.52 0.49 20.85
C PHE A 239 -8.36 0.53 21.85
N GLN A 240 -7.13 0.62 21.35
CA GLN A 240 -5.91 0.67 22.17
C GLN A 240 -4.95 1.78 21.71
N PRO A 241 -4.31 2.54 22.63
CA PRO A 241 -4.58 2.55 24.07
C PRO A 241 -6.01 2.98 24.40
N LYS A 242 -6.44 2.87 25.67
CA LYS A 242 -7.83 3.16 26.03
C LYS A 242 -8.23 4.59 25.64
N PRO A 243 -9.47 4.84 25.20
CA PRO A 243 -9.88 6.16 24.68
C PRO A 243 -9.64 7.34 25.62
N GLU A 244 -9.67 7.13 26.94
CA GLU A 244 -9.55 8.19 27.95
C GLU A 244 -8.15 8.83 28.01
N ILE A 245 -7.14 8.19 27.42
CA ILE A 245 -5.75 8.68 27.42
C ILE A 245 -5.31 9.21 26.05
N ILE A 246 -6.24 9.34 25.10
CA ILE A 246 -5.91 9.67 23.71
C ILE A 246 -6.38 11.06 23.33
N HIS A 247 -5.52 11.76 22.60
CA HIS A 247 -5.84 13.08 22.10
C HIS A 247 -6.63 13.00 20.79
N PHE A 248 -7.96 12.96 20.90
CA PHE A 248 -8.86 13.18 19.77
C PHE A 248 -9.02 14.67 19.48
N LYS A 249 -9.09 15.04 18.19
CA LYS A 249 -9.54 16.35 17.74
C LYS A 249 -10.67 16.17 16.73
N PHE A 250 -11.86 16.62 17.07
CA PHE A 250 -13.02 16.53 16.19
C PHE A 250 -13.91 17.77 16.22
N ASP A 251 -14.63 17.98 15.13
CA ASP A 251 -15.61 19.06 14.98
C ASP A 251 -17.02 18.58 15.35
N GLN A 252 -17.98 19.51 15.41
CA GLN A 252 -19.37 19.23 15.79
C GLN A 252 -20.11 18.35 14.78
N ASP A 253 -19.67 18.35 13.51
CA ASP A 253 -20.26 17.54 12.44
C ASP A 253 -19.76 16.09 12.44
N SER A 254 -18.78 15.76 13.27
CA SER A 254 -18.20 14.43 13.35
C SER A 254 -18.98 13.50 14.30
N GLN A 255 -19.08 12.23 13.91
CA GLN A 255 -19.69 11.18 14.74
C GLN A 255 -18.60 10.21 15.19
N ILE A 256 -18.30 10.20 16.48
CA ILE A 256 -17.18 9.46 17.06
C ILE A 256 -17.66 8.47 18.11
N GLN A 257 -17.30 7.20 17.94
CA GLN A 257 -17.47 6.14 18.91
C GLN A 257 -16.18 5.30 18.99
N ALA A 258 -15.62 5.19 20.19
CA ALA A 258 -14.54 4.26 20.52
C ALA A 258 -15.00 3.41 21.71
N ASP A 259 -15.03 2.09 21.55
CA ASP A 259 -15.56 1.15 22.55
C ASP A 259 -16.98 1.51 23.01
N GLY A 260 -17.84 1.91 22.06
CA GLY A 260 -19.21 2.35 22.32
C GLY A 260 -19.35 3.68 23.06
N LYS A 261 -18.25 4.41 23.32
CA LYS A 261 -18.25 5.69 24.06
C LYS A 261 -17.72 6.83 23.19
N LEU A 262 -18.18 8.04 23.48
CA LEU A 262 -17.57 9.25 22.94
C LEU A 262 -16.23 9.50 23.66
N PRO A 263 -15.08 9.58 22.94
CA PRO A 263 -13.80 9.89 23.57
C PRO A 263 -13.79 11.28 24.21
N THR A 264 -13.08 11.42 25.34
CA THR A 264 -12.92 12.70 26.04
C THR A 264 -11.92 13.59 25.30
N ASN A 265 -12.35 14.70 24.66
CA ASN A 265 -11.43 15.79 24.27
C ASN A 265 -12.07 17.04 23.63
N HIS A 266 -11.22 18.06 23.35
CA HIS A 266 -11.54 19.35 22.74
C HIS A 266 -12.33 19.26 21.42
N GLN A 267 -13.61 19.65 21.48
CA GLN A 267 -14.32 20.14 20.29
C GLN A 267 -13.61 21.39 19.76
N THR A 268 -13.39 21.44 18.46
CA THR A 268 -12.82 22.62 17.77
C THR A 268 -13.71 23.08 16.64
#